data_AF-A0A1R1SAX8-F1
#
_entry.id   AF-A0A1R1SAX8-F1
#
_cell.length_a   1.000
_cell.length_b   1.000
_cell.length_c   1.000
_cell.angle_alpha   90.00
_cell.angle_beta   90.00
_cell.angle_gamma   90.00
#
_symmetry.space_group_name_H-M   'P 1'
#
loop_
_entity.id
_entity.type
_entity.pdbx_description
1 polymer ?
#
loop_
_entity_poly.entity_id
_entity_poly.type
_entity_poly.pdbx_seq_one_letter_code
_entity_poly.pdbx_strand_id
1 'polypeptide(L)'
;MPTRDATVEEWLRERARADGPMREAAARRSAEPPEPAGQDEAEDVLTVLGRDHNQVKAIQEQLEAVPGVRAGGGPDQQRRRVSLVDMIRERLDAHEEAEEEHFWPAVRHILPDGGELAAQGREQDREGRDLLGELEGMSGGEDRFDELVEKLGLALRRHVAFEDTVLLRLQDAMSERQRRDLGHRILRAIRHAPARRHPRPHESSAGSAGTSRERGG
;
A
#
# COMPACT_ATOMS: atom_id res chain seq x y z
N MET A 1 -6.59 13.98 17.62
CA MET A 1 -7.57 14.01 16.52
C MET A 1 -6.99 14.91 15.44
N PRO A 2 -6.49 14.39 14.31
CA PRO A 2 -6.07 15.31 13.26
C PRO A 2 -7.32 16.00 12.75
N THR A 3 -7.34 17.32 12.83
CA THR A 3 -8.36 18.17 12.23
C THR A 3 -8.36 17.87 10.73
N ARG A 4 -9.44 17.25 10.25
CA ARG A 4 -9.66 17.02 8.83
C ARG A 4 -9.75 18.38 8.16
N ASP A 5 -8.76 18.69 7.33
CA ASP A 5 -8.76 19.88 6.50
C ASP A 5 -9.86 19.73 5.43
N ALA A 6 -10.90 20.54 5.53
CA ALA A 6 -12.05 20.48 4.63
C ALA A 6 -11.66 20.70 3.16
N THR A 7 -10.59 21.45 2.91
CA THR A 7 -10.06 21.68 1.56
C THR A 7 -9.44 20.40 1.00
N VAL A 8 -8.64 19.67 1.80
CA VAL A 8 -8.08 18.38 1.39
C VAL A 8 -9.19 17.36 1.14
N GLU A 9 -10.23 17.33 1.97
CA GLU A 9 -11.36 16.41 1.75
C GLU A 9 -12.15 16.70 0.47
N GLU A 10 -12.39 17.97 0.16
CA GLU A 10 -13.05 18.38 -1.09
C GLU A 10 -12.20 17.99 -2.30
N TRP A 11 -10.91 18.31 -2.25
CA TRP A 11 -9.93 17.92 -3.26
C TRP A 11 -9.93 16.41 -3.50
N LEU A 12 -9.90 15.59 -2.44
CA LEU A 12 -9.97 14.13 -2.56
C LEU A 12 -11.26 13.65 -3.22
N ARG A 13 -12.41 14.25 -2.86
CA ARG A 13 -13.71 13.90 -3.47
C ARG A 13 -13.74 14.20 -4.96
N GLU A 14 -13.19 15.33 -5.38
CA GLU A 14 -13.13 15.71 -6.80
C GLU A 14 -12.24 14.74 -7.58
N ARG A 15 -11.07 14.39 -7.03
CA ARG A 15 -10.15 13.43 -7.65
C ARG A 15 -10.74 12.03 -7.76
N ALA A 16 -11.39 11.54 -6.71
CA ALA A 16 -12.06 10.25 -6.74
C ALA A 16 -13.20 10.19 -7.78
N ARG A 17 -13.87 11.31 -8.06
CA ARG A 17 -14.87 11.40 -9.14
C ARG A 17 -14.24 11.38 -10.54
N ALA A 18 -13.04 11.92 -10.68
CA ALA A 18 -12.30 12.01 -11.94
C ALA A 18 -11.59 10.70 -12.32
N ASP A 19 -11.22 9.85 -11.35
CA ASP A 19 -10.56 8.56 -11.62
C ASP A 19 -11.57 7.49 -12.11
N GLY A 20 -11.77 7.45 -13.43
CA GLY A 20 -12.65 6.49 -14.11
C GLY A 20 -12.32 5.01 -13.79
N PRO A 21 -11.06 4.57 -13.93
CA PRO A 21 -10.65 3.21 -13.55
C PRO A 21 -11.03 2.83 -12.11
N MET A 22 -10.77 3.69 -11.13
CA MET A 22 -11.16 3.39 -9.74
C MET A 22 -12.68 3.34 -9.53
N ARG A 23 -13.44 4.17 -10.25
CA ARG A 23 -14.91 4.09 -10.22
C ARG A 23 -15.43 2.77 -10.79
N GLU A 24 -14.80 2.26 -11.84
CA GLU A 24 -15.12 0.95 -12.40
C GLU A 24 -14.77 -0.18 -11.42
N ALA A 25 -13.60 -0.09 -10.76
CA ALA A 25 -13.19 -1.01 -9.70
C ALA A 25 -14.23 -1.07 -8.56
N ALA A 26 -14.64 0.12 -8.07
CA ALA A 26 -15.63 0.25 -7.02
C ALA A 26 -16.99 -0.34 -7.42
N ALA A 27 -17.45 -0.11 -8.67
CA ALA A 27 -18.67 -0.72 -9.18
C ALA A 27 -18.61 -2.27 -9.20
N ARG A 28 -17.41 -2.83 -9.35
CA ARG A 28 -17.13 -4.27 -9.29
C ARG A 28 -16.81 -4.79 -7.88
N ARG A 29 -16.79 -3.92 -6.86
CA ARG A 29 -16.32 -4.22 -5.50
C ARG A 29 -14.90 -4.81 -5.48
N SER A 30 -14.04 -4.26 -6.33
CA SER A 30 -12.63 -4.63 -6.46
C SER A 30 -11.74 -3.48 -5.97
N ALA A 31 -10.62 -3.81 -5.35
CA ALA A 31 -9.54 -2.86 -5.08
C ALA A 31 -8.55 -2.74 -6.26
N GLU A 32 -8.69 -3.59 -7.27
CA GLU A 32 -7.94 -3.54 -8.51
C GLU A 32 -8.76 -2.84 -9.60
N PRO A 33 -8.35 -1.62 -10.01
CA PRO A 33 -8.90 -0.98 -11.19
C PRO A 33 -8.46 -1.74 -12.45
N PRO A 34 -9.26 -1.68 -13.52
CA PRO A 34 -8.80 -2.16 -14.82
C PRO A 34 -7.55 -1.38 -15.23
N GLU A 35 -6.60 -2.07 -15.87
CA GLU A 35 -5.47 -1.41 -16.52
C GLU A 35 -6.01 -0.34 -17.48
N PRO A 36 -5.51 0.91 -17.41
CA PRO A 36 -5.95 1.97 -18.30
C PRO A 36 -5.72 1.54 -19.76
N ALA A 37 -6.67 1.89 -20.62
CA ALA A 37 -6.63 1.53 -22.03
C ALA A 37 -5.58 2.38 -22.79
N GLY A 38 -4.30 2.04 -22.63
CA GLY A 38 -3.18 2.71 -23.31
C GLY A 38 -1.96 2.90 -22.41
N GLN A 39 -0.78 2.90 -23.01
CA GLN A 39 0.51 3.03 -22.31
C GLN A 39 0.89 4.49 -22.00
N ASP A 40 0.11 5.48 -22.46
CA ASP A 40 0.48 6.90 -22.55
C ASP A 40 -0.62 7.89 -22.11
N GLU A 41 -1.60 7.48 -21.28
CA GLU A 41 -2.39 8.52 -20.60
C GLU A 41 -1.49 9.17 -19.56
N ALA A 42 -1.22 10.46 -19.78
CA ALA A 42 -0.22 11.21 -19.07
C ALA A 42 -0.69 11.52 -17.65
N GLU A 43 -0.70 10.49 -16.81
CA GLU A 43 -1.18 10.56 -15.45
C GLU A 43 -0.22 11.42 -14.63
N ASP A 44 -0.77 12.50 -14.09
CA ASP A 44 -0.01 13.34 -13.20
C ASP A 44 0.27 12.61 -11.87
N VAL A 45 1.31 13.03 -11.15
CA VAL A 45 1.71 12.40 -9.87
C VAL A 45 0.56 12.28 -8.87
N LEU A 46 -0.36 13.25 -8.86
CA LEU A 46 -1.53 13.25 -7.98
C LEU A 46 -2.46 12.07 -8.31
N THR A 47 -2.54 11.69 -9.58
CA THR A 47 -3.37 10.59 -10.11
C THR A 47 -2.73 9.26 -9.83
N VAL A 48 -1.44 9.13 -10.09
CA VAL A 48 -0.69 7.90 -9.81
C VAL A 48 -0.74 7.56 -8.32
N LEU A 49 -0.26 8.44 -7.44
CA LEU A 49 -0.23 8.18 -6.01
C LEU A 49 -1.63 8.15 -5.38
N GLY A 50 -2.52 9.04 -5.81
CA GLY A 50 -3.92 9.04 -5.35
C GLY A 50 -4.66 7.74 -5.69
N ARG A 51 -4.33 7.08 -6.81
CA ARG A 51 -4.88 5.78 -7.15
C ARG A 51 -4.36 4.70 -6.20
N ASP A 52 -3.05 4.63 -5.98
CA ASP A 52 -2.46 3.69 -5.02
C ASP A 52 -3.07 3.85 -3.63
N HIS A 53 -3.22 5.09 -3.15
CA HIS A 53 -3.88 5.41 -1.89
C HIS A 53 -5.30 4.83 -1.83
N ASN A 54 -6.09 4.98 -2.90
CA ASN A 54 -7.45 4.46 -2.96
C ASN A 54 -7.49 2.94 -2.99
N GLN A 55 -6.52 2.28 -3.64
CA GLN A 55 -6.42 0.82 -3.63
C GLN A 55 -6.09 0.30 -2.22
N VAL A 56 -5.11 0.89 -1.54
CA VAL A 56 -4.76 0.52 -0.16
C VAL A 56 -5.94 0.77 0.79
N LYS A 57 -6.61 1.93 0.68
CA LYS A 57 -7.84 2.22 1.45
C LYS A 57 -8.92 1.17 1.21
N ALA A 58 -9.15 0.75 -0.05
CA ALA A 58 -10.15 -0.27 -0.36
C ALA A 58 -9.80 -1.67 0.20
N ILE A 59 -8.52 -2.04 0.24
CA ILE A 59 -8.09 -3.31 0.85
C ILE A 59 -8.20 -3.22 2.38
N GLN A 60 -7.86 -2.08 2.96
CA GLN A 60 -8.02 -1.82 4.40
C GLN A 60 -9.49 -1.91 4.82
N GLU A 61 -10.41 -1.30 4.08
CA GLU A 61 -11.86 -1.41 4.35
C GLU A 61 -12.34 -2.86 4.29
N GLN A 62 -11.84 -3.65 3.35
CA GLN A 62 -12.13 -5.09 3.28
C GLN A 62 -11.57 -5.84 4.49
N LEU A 63 -10.36 -5.50 4.94
CA LEU A 63 -9.73 -6.10 6.11
C LEU A 63 -10.52 -5.81 7.39
N GLU A 64 -10.94 -4.55 7.57
CA GLU A 64 -11.76 -4.11 8.71
C GLU A 64 -13.15 -4.74 8.73
N ALA A 65 -13.70 -5.08 7.55
CA ALA A 65 -14.99 -5.76 7.45
C ALA A 65 -14.93 -7.27 7.76
N VAL A 66 -13.73 -7.88 7.85
CA VAL A 66 -13.58 -9.30 8.17
C VAL A 66 -13.35 -9.47 9.68
N PRO A 67 -14.24 -10.18 10.41
CA PRO A 67 -14.09 -10.38 11.85
C PRO A 67 -12.76 -11.04 12.22
N GLY A 68 -12.08 -10.47 13.22
CA GLY A 68 -10.90 -11.06 13.86
C GLY A 68 -11.21 -12.16 14.86
N VAL A 69 -10.16 -12.78 15.39
CA VAL A 69 -10.31 -13.81 16.42
C VAL A 69 -11.04 -13.27 17.65
N ARG A 70 -10.75 -12.03 18.05
CA ARG A 70 -11.43 -11.38 19.19
C ARG A 70 -12.91 -11.10 18.94
N ALA A 71 -13.30 -10.99 17.68
CA ALA A 71 -14.68 -10.79 17.25
C ALA A 71 -15.38 -12.11 16.86
N GLY A 72 -14.77 -13.27 17.16
CA GLY A 72 -15.33 -14.60 16.84
C GLY A 72 -15.12 -15.04 15.40
N GLY A 73 -14.16 -14.45 14.69
CA GLY A 73 -13.75 -14.85 13.34
C GLY A 73 -13.19 -16.27 13.32
N GLY A 74 -13.78 -17.13 12.49
CA GLY A 74 -13.35 -18.50 12.29
C GLY A 74 -12.16 -18.64 11.33
N PRO A 75 -11.70 -19.89 11.09
CA PRO A 75 -10.48 -20.15 10.32
C PRO A 75 -10.46 -19.54 8.91
N ASP A 76 -11.61 -19.48 8.24
CA ASP A 76 -11.71 -18.92 6.88
C ASP A 76 -11.55 -17.40 6.88
N GLN A 77 -12.14 -16.71 7.87
CA GLN A 77 -11.94 -15.27 8.06
C GLN A 77 -10.49 -14.96 8.40
N GLN A 78 -9.88 -15.74 9.29
CA GLN A 78 -8.47 -15.57 9.69
C GLN A 78 -7.54 -15.67 8.48
N ARG A 79 -7.70 -16.69 7.63
CA ARG A 79 -6.91 -16.83 6.39
C ARG A 79 -7.14 -15.67 5.43
N ARG A 80 -8.38 -15.21 5.28
CA ARG A 80 -8.71 -14.06 4.43
C ARG A 80 -8.04 -12.77 4.93
N ARG A 81 -7.98 -12.54 6.24
CA ARG A 81 -7.29 -11.37 6.80
C ARG A 81 -5.80 -11.39 6.52
N VAL A 82 -5.15 -12.55 6.67
CA VAL A 82 -3.73 -12.73 6.29
C VAL A 82 -3.52 -12.37 4.82
N SER A 83 -4.35 -12.89 3.92
CA SER A 83 -4.25 -12.56 2.49
C SER A 83 -4.44 -11.07 2.20
N LEU A 84 -5.33 -10.39 2.91
CA LEU A 84 -5.52 -8.94 2.74
C LEU A 84 -4.32 -8.14 3.25
N VAL A 85 -3.67 -8.57 4.34
CA VAL A 85 -2.40 -7.98 4.82
C VAL A 85 -1.29 -8.19 3.79
N ASP A 86 -1.18 -9.37 3.20
CA ASP A 86 -0.19 -9.65 2.15
C ASP A 86 -0.42 -8.75 0.92
N MET A 87 -1.67 -8.52 0.52
CA MET A 87 -2.01 -7.59 -0.58
C MET A 87 -1.67 -6.13 -0.27
N ILE A 88 -1.79 -5.70 1.00
CA ILE A 88 -1.35 -4.38 1.45
C ILE A 88 0.16 -4.28 1.33
N ARG A 89 0.90 -5.30 1.83
CA ARG A 89 2.36 -5.32 1.78
C ARG A 89 2.89 -5.20 0.35
N GLU A 90 2.38 -6.00 -0.58
CA GLU A 90 2.81 -5.98 -1.98
C GLU A 90 2.66 -4.58 -2.60
N ARG A 91 1.58 -3.88 -2.28
CA ARG A 91 1.34 -2.52 -2.76
C ARG A 91 2.25 -1.50 -2.10
N LEU A 92 2.40 -1.56 -0.79
CA LEU A 92 3.26 -0.64 -0.04
C LEU A 92 4.72 -0.73 -0.50
N ASP A 93 5.24 -1.94 -0.71
CA ASP A 93 6.63 -2.14 -1.14
C ASP A 93 6.95 -1.38 -2.44
N ALA A 94 6.09 -1.50 -3.46
CA ALA A 94 6.29 -0.83 -4.75
C ALA A 94 6.03 0.69 -4.68
N HIS A 95 5.05 1.09 -3.87
CA HIS A 95 4.67 2.48 -3.66
C HIS A 95 5.78 3.26 -2.95
N GLU A 96 6.20 2.80 -1.77
CA GLU A 96 7.22 3.46 -0.95
C GLU A 96 8.58 3.51 -1.66
N GLU A 97 8.95 2.46 -2.42
CA GLU A 97 10.18 2.47 -3.23
C GLU A 97 10.15 3.57 -4.30
N ALA A 98 9.03 3.71 -5.01
CA ALA A 98 8.86 4.77 -6.00
C ALA A 98 8.88 6.17 -5.36
N GLU A 99 8.38 6.30 -4.14
CA GLU A 99 8.39 7.55 -3.41
C GLU A 99 9.79 7.94 -2.93
N GLU A 100 10.53 6.99 -2.36
CA GLU A 100 11.93 7.18 -1.98
C GLU A 100 12.80 7.57 -3.19
N GLU A 101 12.59 6.96 -4.35
CA GLU A 101 13.36 7.24 -5.57
C GLU A 101 12.98 8.58 -6.24
N HIS A 102 11.69 8.96 -6.21
CA HIS A 102 11.19 10.05 -7.06
C HIS A 102 10.35 11.10 -6.32
N PHE A 103 9.40 10.70 -5.49
CA PHE A 103 8.47 11.62 -4.85
C PHE A 103 9.15 12.50 -3.80
N TRP A 104 9.80 11.90 -2.81
CA TRP A 104 10.46 12.62 -1.73
C TRP A 104 11.60 13.54 -2.19
N PRO A 105 12.43 13.16 -3.18
CA PRO A 105 13.37 14.09 -3.81
C PRO A 105 12.69 15.30 -4.46
N ALA A 106 11.55 15.11 -5.12
CA ALA A 106 10.80 16.22 -5.73
C ALA A 106 10.20 17.15 -4.67
N VAL A 107 9.59 16.59 -3.62
CA VAL A 107 9.05 17.34 -2.46
C VAL A 107 10.13 18.24 -1.85
N ARG A 108 11.33 17.68 -1.59
CA ARG A 108 12.49 18.42 -1.06
C ARG A 108 12.94 19.58 -1.92
N HIS A 109 12.83 19.45 -3.23
CA HIS A 109 13.28 20.46 -4.17
C HIS A 109 12.26 21.58 -4.37
N ILE A 110 10.97 21.24 -4.34
CA ILE A 110 9.88 22.13 -4.77
C ILE A 110 9.27 22.89 -3.59
N LEU A 111 9.10 22.23 -2.44
CA LEU A 111 8.44 22.84 -1.28
C LEU A 111 9.46 23.46 -0.31
N PRO A 112 9.19 24.66 0.26
CA PRO A 112 10.13 25.34 1.16
C PRO A 112 10.53 24.53 2.41
N ASP A 113 9.59 23.77 2.97
CA ASP A 113 9.72 22.86 4.12
C ASP A 113 9.85 21.39 3.66
N GLY A 114 10.15 21.14 2.38
CA GLY A 114 10.16 19.81 1.79
C GLY A 114 11.14 18.83 2.45
N GLY A 115 12.20 19.34 3.08
CA GLY A 115 13.14 18.54 3.88
C GLY A 115 12.47 17.85 5.07
N GLU A 116 11.64 18.60 5.81
CA GLU A 116 10.91 18.12 6.98
C GLU A 116 9.77 17.19 6.57
N LEU A 117 9.00 17.59 5.55
CA LEU A 117 7.92 16.76 4.99
C LEU A 117 8.44 15.39 4.55
N ALA A 118 9.53 15.37 3.77
CA ALA A 118 10.13 14.13 3.30
C ALA A 118 10.78 13.31 4.42
N ALA A 119 11.16 13.92 5.55
CA ALA A 119 11.64 13.17 6.71
C ALA A 119 10.48 12.51 7.45
N GLN A 120 9.37 13.24 7.63
CA GLN A 120 8.17 12.72 8.25
C GLN A 120 7.54 11.58 7.43
N GLY A 121 7.42 11.73 6.10
CA GLY A 121 6.89 10.69 5.21
C GLY A 121 7.65 9.37 5.37
N ARG A 122 8.98 9.40 5.14
CA ARG A 122 9.84 8.21 5.29
C ARG A 122 9.85 7.58 6.67
N GLU A 123 9.57 8.35 7.74
CA GLU A 123 9.41 7.78 9.08
C GLU A 123 8.08 7.04 9.21
N GLN A 124 7.00 7.57 8.62
CA GLN A 124 5.70 6.90 8.60
C GLN A 124 5.73 5.62 7.74
N ASP A 125 6.47 5.63 6.63
CA ASP A 125 6.72 4.45 5.77
C ASP A 125 7.42 3.35 6.57
N ARG A 126 8.46 3.75 7.32
CA ARG A 126 9.20 2.83 8.19
C ARG A 126 8.30 2.21 9.26
N GLU A 127 7.45 3.00 9.92
CA GLU A 127 6.49 2.48 10.91
C GLU A 127 5.53 1.45 10.27
N GLY A 128 5.05 1.73 9.05
CA GLY A 128 4.21 0.79 8.29
C GLY A 128 4.94 -0.51 7.97
N ARG A 129 6.17 -0.42 7.46
CA ARG A 129 7.02 -1.58 7.17
C ARG A 129 7.37 -2.40 8.39
N ASP A 130 7.66 -1.77 9.52
CA ASP A 130 7.98 -2.47 10.77
C ASP A 130 6.75 -3.27 11.27
N LEU A 131 5.55 -2.68 11.20
CA LEU A 131 4.29 -3.36 11.54
C LEU A 131 3.99 -4.52 10.59
N LEU A 132 4.23 -4.34 9.29
CA LEU A 132 4.14 -5.42 8.32
C LEU A 132 5.17 -6.51 8.61
N GLY A 133 6.40 -6.16 9.00
CA GLY A 133 7.43 -7.11 9.40
C GLY A 133 7.01 -7.95 10.62
N GLU A 134 6.39 -7.32 11.63
CA GLU A 134 5.82 -8.06 12.77
C GLU A 134 4.71 -9.03 12.35
N LEU A 135 3.89 -8.67 11.36
CA LEU A 135 2.81 -9.51 10.83
C LEU A 135 3.30 -10.66 9.93
N GLU A 136 4.58 -10.66 9.51
CA GLU A 136 5.10 -11.67 8.59
C GLU A 136 5.11 -13.08 9.22
N GLY A 137 4.45 -14.02 8.54
CA GLY A 137 4.37 -15.41 9.01
C GLY A 137 3.44 -15.65 10.21
N MET A 138 2.80 -14.60 10.75
CA MET A 138 1.84 -14.74 11.84
C MET A 138 0.55 -15.45 11.41
N SER A 139 -0.04 -16.21 12.33
CA SER A 139 -1.38 -16.78 12.12
C SER A 139 -2.46 -15.72 12.37
N GLY A 140 -3.44 -15.62 11.46
CA GLY A 140 -4.61 -14.77 11.66
C GLY A 140 -5.50 -15.17 12.85
N GLY A 141 -5.25 -16.33 13.47
CA GLY A 141 -5.93 -16.78 14.68
C GLY A 141 -5.30 -16.30 15.99
N GLU A 142 -4.25 -15.48 15.94
CA GLU A 142 -3.58 -14.93 17.12
C GLU A 142 -4.19 -13.57 17.50
N ASP A 143 -4.45 -13.37 18.80
CA ASP A 143 -4.87 -12.08 19.36
C ASP A 143 -3.90 -10.94 18.97
N ARG A 144 -2.60 -11.24 18.95
CA ARG A 144 -1.56 -10.27 18.56
C ARG A 144 -1.69 -9.85 17.09
N PHE A 145 -2.18 -10.72 16.21
CA PHE A 145 -2.45 -10.37 14.81
C PHE A 145 -3.55 -9.30 14.72
N ASP A 146 -4.62 -9.44 15.50
CA ASP A 146 -5.70 -8.44 15.57
C ASP A 146 -5.17 -7.07 16.02
N GLU A 147 -4.34 -7.04 17.08
CA GLU A 147 -3.68 -5.82 17.57
C GLU A 147 -2.82 -5.13 16.50
N LEU A 148 -2.00 -5.90 15.78
CA LEU A 148 -1.08 -5.37 14.79
C LEU A 148 -1.80 -4.87 13.55
N VAL A 149 -2.88 -5.54 13.13
CA VAL A 149 -3.74 -5.06 12.03
C VAL A 149 -4.39 -3.72 12.38
N GLU A 150 -4.87 -3.55 13.62
CA GLU A 150 -5.44 -2.26 14.06
C GLU A 150 -4.40 -1.13 14.03
N LYS A 151 -3.17 -1.41 14.50
CA LYS A 151 -2.05 -0.46 14.46
C LYS A 151 -1.65 -0.12 13.01
N LEU A 152 -1.52 -1.13 12.15
CA LEU A 152 -1.22 -0.95 10.74
C LEU A 152 -2.30 -0.07 10.08
N GLY A 153 -3.57 -0.36 10.32
CA GLY A 153 -4.66 0.45 9.78
C GLY A 153 -4.62 1.92 10.24
N LEU A 154 -4.19 2.19 11.47
CA LEU A 154 -3.98 3.56 11.95
C LEU A 154 -2.77 4.23 11.28
N ALA A 155 -1.65 3.52 11.16
CA ALA A 155 -0.44 4.01 10.52
C ALA A 155 -0.69 4.37 9.05
N LEU A 156 -1.33 3.49 8.29
CA LEU A 156 -1.71 3.70 6.88
C LEU A 156 -2.61 4.92 6.71
N ARG A 157 -3.66 5.06 7.53
CA ARG A 157 -4.57 6.23 7.46
C ARG A 157 -3.84 7.53 7.75
N ARG A 158 -2.92 7.54 8.71
CA ARG A 158 -2.13 8.72 9.06
C ARG A 158 -1.17 9.08 7.93
N HIS A 159 -0.49 8.08 7.37
CA HIS A 159 0.43 8.23 6.25
C HIS A 159 -0.27 8.78 5.00
N VAL A 160 -1.33 8.10 4.53
CA VAL A 160 -2.08 8.57 3.37
C VAL A 160 -2.67 9.97 3.58
N ALA A 161 -3.21 10.27 4.77
CA ALA A 161 -3.72 11.61 5.05
C ALA A 161 -2.62 12.68 5.02
N PHE A 162 -1.43 12.37 5.50
CA PHE A 162 -0.28 13.27 5.44
C PHE A 162 0.13 13.50 3.99
N GLU A 163 0.28 12.45 3.20
CA GLU A 163 0.69 12.58 1.79
C GLU A 163 -0.34 13.27 0.92
N ASP A 164 -1.63 13.00 1.13
CA ASP A 164 -2.72 13.70 0.47
C ASP A 164 -2.60 15.23 0.69
N THR A 165 -2.11 15.68 1.86
CA THR A 165 -1.81 17.11 2.10
C THR A 165 -0.58 17.59 1.32
N VAL A 166 0.45 16.78 1.19
CA VAL A 166 1.67 17.11 0.43
C VAL A 166 1.36 17.17 -1.06
N LEU A 167 0.56 16.24 -1.57
CA LEU A 167 0.10 16.19 -2.96
C LEU A 167 -0.71 17.44 -3.32
N LEU A 168 -1.63 17.86 -2.45
CA LEU A 168 -2.36 19.12 -2.67
C LEU A 168 -1.41 20.32 -2.76
N ARG A 169 -0.39 20.40 -1.90
CA ARG A 169 0.61 21.48 -1.95
C ARG A 169 1.46 21.44 -3.23
N LEU A 170 1.80 20.25 -3.72
CA LEU A 170 2.50 20.08 -4.99
C LEU A 170 1.63 20.45 -6.19
N GLN A 171 0.31 20.28 -6.11
CA GLN A 171 -0.61 20.74 -7.15
C GLN A 171 -0.42 22.23 -7.45
N ASP A 172 -0.29 23.04 -6.39
CA ASP A 172 -0.14 24.49 -6.49
C ASP A 172 1.30 24.91 -6.87
N ALA A 173 2.30 24.16 -6.42
CA ALA A 173 3.71 24.50 -6.64
C ALA A 173 4.27 24.02 -8.00
N MET A 174 3.62 23.07 -8.66
CA MET A 174 4.08 22.46 -9.91
C MET A 174 3.21 22.85 -11.10
N SER A 175 3.85 23.12 -12.24
CA SER A 175 3.14 23.14 -13.52
C SER A 175 2.61 21.75 -13.88
N GLU A 176 1.56 21.70 -14.70
CA GLU A 176 0.97 20.44 -15.18
C GLU A 176 2.03 19.53 -15.83
N ARG A 177 2.94 20.09 -16.63
CA ARG A 177 4.04 19.34 -17.24
C ARG A 177 4.93 18.69 -16.18
N GLN A 178 5.34 19.44 -15.15
CA GLN A 178 6.15 18.88 -14.07
C GLN A 178 5.41 17.74 -13.34
N ARG A 179 4.10 17.89 -13.11
CA ARG A 179 3.30 16.85 -12.43
C ARG A 179 3.19 15.59 -13.28
N ARG A 180 3.01 15.72 -14.60
CA ARG A 180 3.03 14.58 -15.55
C ARG A 180 4.40 13.91 -15.62
N ASP A 181 5.46 14.68 -15.73
CA ASP A 181 6.84 14.14 -15.78
C ASP A 181 7.21 13.39 -14.48
N LEU A 182 6.73 13.85 -13.32
CA LEU A 182 6.88 13.12 -12.06
C LEU A 182 6.00 11.86 -12.00
N GLY A 183 4.73 11.98 -12.39
CA GLY A 183 3.80 10.84 -12.43
C GLY A 183 4.30 9.70 -13.30
N HIS A 184 4.82 9.98 -14.50
CA HIS A 184 5.41 8.95 -15.37
C HIS A 184 6.60 8.21 -14.73
N ARG A 185 7.46 8.93 -14.00
CA ARG A 185 8.62 8.31 -13.33
C ARG A 185 8.16 7.38 -12.22
N ILE A 186 7.23 7.84 -11.37
CA ILE A 186 6.65 7.04 -10.28
C ILE A 186 5.92 5.81 -10.83
N LEU A 187 5.04 6.00 -11.82
CA LEU A 187 4.30 4.88 -12.42
C LEU A 187 5.24 3.84 -13.04
N ARG A 188 6.33 4.28 -13.67
CA ARG A 188 7.35 3.39 -14.21
C ARG A 188 8.09 2.64 -13.09
N ALA A 189 8.42 3.31 -11.99
CA ALA A 189 9.06 2.68 -10.84
C ALA A 189 8.15 1.60 -10.24
N ILE A 190 6.88 1.92 -9.97
CA ILE A 190 5.89 0.95 -9.43
C ILE A 190 5.76 -0.28 -10.34
N ARG A 191 5.65 -0.09 -11.66
CA ARG A 191 5.51 -1.19 -12.64
C ARG A 191 6.75 -2.09 -12.74
N HIS A 192 7.93 -1.56 -12.41
CA HIS A 192 9.19 -2.29 -12.48
C HIS A 192 9.73 -2.70 -11.11
N ALA A 193 9.04 -2.33 -10.03
CA ALA A 193 9.36 -2.79 -8.70
C ALA A 193 9.36 -4.32 -8.70
N PRO A 194 10.42 -4.97 -8.20
CA PRO A 194 10.46 -6.41 -8.13
C PRO A 194 9.31 -6.86 -7.23
N ALA A 195 8.37 -7.67 -7.77
CA ALA A 195 7.38 -8.34 -6.95
C ALA A 195 8.12 -9.13 -5.87
N ARG A 196 8.10 -8.66 -4.62
CA ARG A 196 8.70 -9.40 -3.51
C ARG A 196 7.95 -10.71 -3.41
N ARG A 197 8.58 -11.80 -3.85
CA ARG A 197 7.99 -13.13 -3.75
C ARG A 197 7.91 -13.50 -2.27
N HIS A 198 6.72 -13.42 -1.68
CA HIS A 198 6.49 -14.02 -0.38
C HIS A 198 6.69 -15.54 -0.47
N PRO A 199 7.42 -16.16 0.49
CA PRO A 199 7.45 -17.61 0.58
C PRO A 199 6.02 -18.09 0.86
N ARG A 200 5.48 -18.95 0.00
CA ARG A 200 4.19 -19.60 0.28
C ARG A 200 4.36 -20.47 1.54
N PRO A 201 3.47 -20.39 2.54
CA PRO A 201 3.45 -21.36 3.62
C PRO A 201 2.85 -22.67 3.09
N HIS A 202 3.62 -23.40 2.29
CA HIS A 202 3.50 -24.84 1.98
C HIS A 202 4.60 -25.28 0.99
N GLU A 203 5.86 -24.94 1.23
CA GLU A 203 6.96 -25.84 0.84
C GLU A 203 7.55 -26.45 2.09
N SER A 204 6.69 -27.15 2.85
CA SER A 204 7.16 -28.10 3.84
C SER A 204 7.82 -29.23 3.08
N SER A 205 9.12 -29.41 3.28
CA SER A 205 9.93 -30.47 2.69
C SER A 205 9.25 -31.83 2.88
N ALA A 206 8.61 -32.33 1.84
CA ALA A 206 8.13 -33.69 1.78
C ALA A 206 9.30 -34.60 1.34
N GLY A 207 9.93 -35.21 2.33
CA GLY A 207 10.40 -36.60 2.25
C GLY A 207 11.60 -36.89 1.35
N SER A 208 12.77 -36.98 1.97
CA SER A 208 13.66 -38.11 1.68
C SER A 208 14.00 -38.82 2.99
N ALA A 209 13.07 -39.67 3.42
CA ALA A 209 13.34 -40.65 4.46
C ALA A 209 13.87 -41.93 3.79
N GLY A 210 15.18 -42.15 3.97
CA GLY A 210 15.78 -43.43 4.29
C GLY A 210 15.58 -44.63 3.36
N THR A 211 16.68 -45.07 2.75
CA THR A 211 17.08 -46.49 2.84
C THR A 211 18.57 -46.59 3.20
N SER A 212 18.86 -46.67 4.49
CA SER A 212 20.06 -47.34 4.96
C SER A 212 19.79 -48.84 4.92
N ARG A 213 20.64 -49.60 4.23
CA ARG A 213 20.80 -51.03 4.49
C ARG A 213 22.28 -51.31 4.75
N GLU A 214 22.53 -51.85 5.93
CA GLU A 214 23.84 -52.09 6.50
C GLU A 214 24.61 -53.25 5.84
N ARG A 215 25.93 -53.04 5.75
CA ARG A 215 27.10 -53.91 6.02
C ARG A 215 27.01 -55.44 5.90
N GLY A 216 28.05 -55.98 5.27
CA GLY A 216 28.95 -56.97 5.91
C GLY A 216 28.89 -58.39 5.38
N GLY A 217 30.03 -58.88 4.85
CA GLY A 217 30.26 -60.29 4.48
C GLY A 217 31.11 -60.42 3.23
#